data_AF-A0AAJ0NID1-F1
#
_entry.id   AF-A0AAJ0NID1-F1
#
_cell.length_a   1.000
_cell.length_b   1.000
_cell.length_c   1.000
_cell.angle_alpha   90.00
_cell.angle_beta   90.00
_cell.angle_gamma   90.00
#
_symmetry.space_group_name_H-M   'P 1'
#
loop_
_entity.id
_entity.type
_entity.pdbx_description
1 polymer ?
#
loop_
_entity_poly.entity_id
_entity_poly.type
_entity_poly.pdbx_seq_one_letter_code
_entity_poly.pdbx_strand_id
1 'polypeptide(L)'
;MKKYLKDYEYKILYKRIIFTCWILLIYIFGTHIPAITTVRTYTAISNFYKMTAANVGGDYQALNVFSLGLGPWLTAMIFMTLFYYRDSDRMMKQTRREKSTKERIFTLILALIQAYFVVFTLLSHVKIDHSEKWLIILVLVTGAMILVWLSDLNMRFGIAGPMPIVMISIIRSIMRQNVALSELGPTLLISAALVLIIILLVLIFIEITEYRLPYLDVMDVSSRREHTYLAWKLNPGGSIAIMISFAAFFVLNSAVNLIVQFFNSKNNGVLNFLDFSTPIGITIFLILQLVLSYGISRLILDPKRKAKDFKKNGDFFPGVEPGKPTYHYLIHKARRISWIGAFIVTIIIGIPLYATLLIPQFSKEIYLSVQIIVLVYISLNIVETVKTYLYFDQYKSFLNRYW
;
A
#
# COMPACT_ATOMS: atom_id res chain seq x y z
N MET A 1 19.37 8.44 17.73
CA MET A 1 19.67 8.31 16.29
C MET A 1 21.12 8.66 15.94
N LYS A 2 21.68 9.80 16.38
CA LYS A 2 23.09 10.20 16.11
C LYS A 2 24.19 9.27 16.65
N LYS A 3 23.96 8.57 17.77
CA LYS A 3 24.96 7.69 18.41
C LYS A 3 25.17 6.33 17.70
N TYR A 4 24.28 5.94 16.80
CA TYR A 4 24.37 4.67 16.05
C TYR A 4 24.97 4.81 14.64
N LEU A 5 25.12 6.04 14.15
CA LEU A 5 25.55 6.33 12.78
C LEU A 5 27.08 6.50 12.63
N LYS A 6 27.86 6.47 13.72
CA LYS A 6 29.25 6.96 13.70
C LYS A 6 30.33 5.87 13.59
N ASP A 7 30.04 4.61 13.91
CA ASP A 7 31.12 3.65 14.21
C ASP A 7 31.30 2.48 13.22
N TYR A 8 30.53 2.38 12.14
CA TYR A 8 30.75 1.33 11.13
C TYR A 8 30.58 1.84 9.70
N GLU A 9 31.45 1.41 8.78
CA GLU A 9 31.35 1.72 7.36
C GLU A 9 30.07 1.12 6.73
N TYR A 10 28.92 1.80 6.87
CA TYR A 10 27.63 1.40 6.29
C TYR A 10 27.55 1.71 4.77
N LYS A 11 28.60 1.38 4.00
CA LYS A 11 28.70 1.70 2.56
C LYS A 11 27.51 1.18 1.73
N ILE A 12 26.84 0.09 2.15
CA ILE A 12 25.70 -0.48 1.43
C ILE A 12 24.41 0.28 1.75
N LEU A 13 24.08 0.48 3.03
CA LEU A 13 22.87 1.18 3.42
C LEU A 13 22.85 2.62 2.90
N TYR A 14 23.95 3.37 3.04
CA TYR A 14 24.02 4.75 2.54
C TYR A 14 23.80 4.83 1.02
N LYS A 15 24.40 3.92 0.24
CA LYS A 15 24.17 3.86 -1.22
C LYS A 15 22.70 3.61 -1.55
N ARG A 16 22.03 2.72 -0.81
CA ARG A 16 20.60 2.43 -1.00
C ARG A 16 19.73 3.63 -0.62
N ILE A 17 20.03 4.33 0.47
CA ILE A 17 19.32 5.56 0.89
C ILE A 17 19.49 6.64 -0.19
N ILE A 18 20.72 6.90 -0.65
CA ILE A 18 20.99 7.91 -1.67
C ILE A 18 20.25 7.58 -2.97
N PHE A 19 20.24 6.30 -3.36
CA PHE A 19 19.48 5.85 -4.53
C PHE A 19 17.97 6.10 -4.37
N THR A 20 17.41 5.81 -3.20
CA THR A 20 15.99 6.12 -2.93
C THR A 20 15.72 7.62 -3.00
N CYS A 21 16.61 8.44 -2.45
CA CYS A 21 16.47 9.90 -2.47
C CYS A 21 16.50 10.44 -3.92
N TRP A 22 17.40 9.91 -4.75
CA TRP A 22 17.49 10.27 -6.16
C TRP A 22 16.21 9.92 -6.93
N ILE A 23 15.64 8.74 -6.66
CA ILE A 23 14.33 8.33 -7.19
C ILE A 23 13.22 9.29 -6.76
N LEU A 24 13.21 9.70 -5.49
CA LEU A 24 12.23 10.64 -4.98
C LEU A 24 12.34 12.02 -5.60
N LEU A 25 13.56 12.48 -5.90
CA LEU A 25 13.77 13.72 -6.65
C LEU A 25 13.15 13.62 -8.04
N ILE A 26 13.38 12.52 -8.78
CA ILE A 26 12.76 12.30 -10.11
C ILE A 26 11.24 12.32 -10.00
N TYR A 27 10.68 11.67 -8.99
CA TYR A 27 9.24 11.71 -8.72
C TYR A 27 8.74 13.14 -8.50
N ILE A 28 9.40 13.91 -7.63
CA ILE A 28 9.04 15.30 -7.35
C ILE A 28 9.11 16.13 -8.64
N PHE A 29 10.19 16.05 -9.41
CA PHE A 29 10.31 16.77 -10.68
C PHE A 29 9.19 16.42 -11.66
N GLY A 30 8.91 15.14 -11.88
CA GLY A 30 7.87 14.74 -12.85
C GLY A 30 6.45 15.12 -12.42
N THR A 31 6.18 15.28 -11.12
CA THR A 31 4.91 15.85 -10.66
C THR A 31 4.83 17.38 -10.78
N HIS A 32 5.91 18.09 -11.10
CA HIS A 32 5.85 19.51 -11.44
C HIS A 32 5.66 19.74 -12.94
N ILE A 33 5.76 18.68 -13.75
CA ILE A 33 5.50 18.73 -15.20
C ILE A 33 3.99 18.52 -15.41
N PRO A 34 3.23 19.58 -15.76
CA PRO A 34 1.81 19.45 -16.00
C PRO A 34 1.56 18.71 -17.32
N ALA A 35 0.54 17.84 -17.35
CA ALA A 35 0.11 17.17 -18.57
C ALA A 35 -0.68 18.12 -19.51
N ILE A 36 -1.20 19.23 -18.97
CA ILE A 36 -2.02 20.21 -19.69
C ILE A 36 -1.57 21.61 -19.25
N THR A 37 -1.42 22.52 -20.21
CA THR A 37 -0.97 23.91 -19.99
C THR A 37 -2.04 24.80 -19.38
N THR A 38 -3.33 24.49 -19.55
CA THR A 38 -4.44 25.23 -18.92
C THR A 38 -4.56 24.84 -17.45
N VAL A 39 -3.72 25.46 -16.63
CA VAL A 39 -3.72 25.41 -15.17
C VAL A 39 -4.99 26.10 -14.64
N ARG A 40 -6.13 25.43 -14.71
CA ARG A 40 -7.19 25.69 -13.73
C ARG A 40 -7.12 24.55 -12.73
N THR A 41 -6.70 24.90 -11.51
CA THR A 41 -6.92 24.08 -10.32
C THR A 41 -8.36 23.58 -10.40
N TYR A 42 -8.52 22.27 -10.59
CA TYR A 42 -9.84 21.66 -10.70
C TYR A 42 -10.48 21.69 -9.30
N THR A 43 -11.07 22.83 -8.95
CA THR A 43 -11.71 23.07 -7.66
C THR A 43 -12.97 22.23 -7.48
N ALA A 44 -13.56 21.75 -8.57
CA ALA A 44 -14.75 20.90 -8.59
C ALA A 44 -14.47 19.41 -8.25
N ILE A 45 -13.23 18.99 -8.04
CA ILE A 45 -12.92 17.59 -7.72
C ILE A 45 -13.29 17.28 -6.27
N SER A 46 -14.08 16.21 -6.08
CA SER A 46 -14.44 15.71 -4.76
C SER A 46 -13.18 15.38 -3.94
N ASN A 47 -13.21 15.69 -2.64
CA ASN A 47 -12.08 15.42 -1.76
C ASN A 47 -11.73 13.91 -1.71
N PHE A 48 -12.71 13.05 -1.98
CA PHE A 48 -12.56 11.62 -2.16
C PHE A 48 -11.49 11.25 -3.19
N TYR A 49 -11.59 11.78 -4.41
CA TYR A 49 -10.64 11.45 -5.49
C TYR A 49 -9.23 11.96 -5.17
N LYS A 50 -9.13 13.17 -4.60
CA LYS A 50 -7.84 13.75 -4.17
C LYS A 50 -7.15 12.85 -3.14
N MET A 51 -7.90 12.40 -2.13
CA MET A 51 -7.36 11.55 -1.08
C MET A 51 -6.97 10.16 -1.58
N THR A 52 -7.82 9.54 -2.40
CA THR A 52 -7.60 8.17 -2.90
C THR A 52 -6.38 8.12 -3.83
N ALA A 53 -6.17 9.12 -4.67
CA ALA A 53 -4.99 9.25 -5.52
C ALA A 53 -3.70 9.38 -4.70
N ALA A 54 -3.72 10.25 -3.68
CA ALA A 54 -2.56 10.51 -2.83
C ALA A 54 -2.06 9.23 -2.13
N ASN A 55 -2.98 8.42 -1.60
CA ASN A 55 -2.69 7.15 -0.93
C ASN A 55 -2.10 6.06 -1.84
N VAL A 56 -2.02 6.34 -3.14
CA VAL A 56 -1.60 5.44 -4.19
C VAL A 56 -0.38 6.02 -4.96
N GLY A 57 0.11 7.19 -4.57
CA GLY A 57 1.26 7.83 -5.21
C GLY A 57 0.91 8.75 -6.38
N GLY A 58 -0.36 9.10 -6.55
CA GLY A 58 -0.87 9.99 -7.59
C GLY A 58 -1.29 11.36 -7.04
N ASP A 59 -1.62 12.28 -7.94
CA ASP A 59 -2.10 13.62 -7.63
C ASP A 59 -3.13 14.05 -8.69
N TYR A 60 -4.36 14.31 -8.26
CA TYR A 60 -5.44 14.79 -9.15
C TYR A 60 -5.74 16.28 -8.96
N GLN A 61 -5.09 16.97 -8.02
CA GLN A 61 -5.29 18.42 -7.84
C GLN A 61 -4.67 19.21 -9.00
N ALA A 62 -3.52 18.72 -9.49
CA ALA A 62 -2.89 19.17 -10.71
C ALA A 62 -2.66 17.94 -11.60
N LEU A 63 -3.27 17.91 -12.79
CA LEU A 63 -3.03 16.86 -13.76
C LEU A 63 -1.60 16.97 -14.29
N ASN A 64 -0.72 16.15 -13.73
CA ASN A 64 0.69 16.01 -14.05
C ASN A 64 0.96 14.65 -14.73
N VAL A 65 2.18 14.45 -15.24
CA VAL A 65 2.60 13.17 -15.84
C VAL A 65 2.37 11.99 -14.90
N PHE A 66 2.56 12.19 -13.59
CA PHE A 66 2.43 11.16 -12.55
C PHE A 66 1.07 11.10 -11.84
N SER A 67 0.01 11.67 -12.44
CA SER A 67 -1.29 11.76 -11.76
C SER A 67 -1.90 10.42 -11.37
N LEU A 68 -1.74 9.37 -12.20
CA LEU A 68 -2.24 8.03 -11.87
C LEU A 68 -1.48 7.35 -10.72
N GLY A 69 -0.26 7.79 -10.43
CA GLY A 69 0.59 7.17 -9.42
C GLY A 69 0.88 5.69 -9.71
N LEU A 70 0.95 4.90 -8.63
CA LEU A 70 1.17 3.45 -8.66
C LEU A 70 -0.14 2.65 -8.62
N GLY A 71 -1.29 3.30 -8.82
CA GLY A 71 -2.63 2.69 -8.71
C GLY A 71 -2.87 1.53 -9.65
N PRO A 72 -2.55 1.66 -10.96
CA PRO A 72 -2.64 0.55 -11.90
C PRO A 72 -1.79 -0.66 -11.50
N TRP A 73 -0.63 -0.42 -10.88
CA TRP A 73 0.26 -1.48 -10.46
C TRP A 73 -0.18 -2.16 -9.17
N LEU A 74 -0.61 -1.40 -8.17
CA LEU A 74 -1.18 -1.95 -6.94
C LEU A 74 -2.43 -2.79 -7.23
N THR A 75 -3.27 -2.32 -8.15
CA THR A 75 -4.46 -3.09 -8.58
C THR A 75 -4.09 -4.32 -9.39
N ALA A 76 -3.15 -4.23 -10.32
CA ALA A 76 -2.63 -5.40 -11.03
C ALA A 76 -2.06 -6.47 -10.09
N MET A 77 -1.37 -6.04 -9.04
CA MET A 77 -0.84 -6.93 -8.02
C MET A 77 -1.94 -7.75 -7.34
N ILE A 78 -3.16 -7.21 -7.16
CA ILE A 78 -4.32 -7.94 -6.62
C ILE A 78 -4.75 -9.06 -7.56
N PHE A 79 -4.91 -8.76 -8.85
CA PHE A 79 -5.37 -9.75 -9.83
C PHE A 79 -4.35 -10.88 -9.97
N MET A 80 -3.06 -10.53 -10.01
CA MET A 80 -1.99 -11.52 -10.05
C MET A 80 -1.98 -12.36 -8.76
N THR A 81 -2.14 -11.73 -7.60
CA THR A 81 -2.31 -12.36 -6.28
C THR A 81 -3.45 -13.37 -6.27
N LEU A 82 -4.62 -13.03 -6.80
CA LEU A 82 -5.77 -13.93 -6.93
C LEU A 82 -5.48 -15.09 -7.88
N PHE A 83 -4.83 -14.81 -9.01
CA PHE A 83 -4.42 -15.84 -9.97
C PHE A 83 -3.42 -16.83 -9.34
N TYR A 84 -2.47 -16.33 -8.55
CA TYR A 84 -1.49 -17.15 -7.83
C TYR A 84 -2.13 -18.05 -6.78
N TYR A 85 -3.18 -17.58 -6.11
CA TYR A 85 -3.89 -18.38 -5.12
C TYR A 85 -4.56 -19.60 -5.76
N ARG A 86 -5.10 -19.46 -6.98
CA ARG A 86 -5.77 -20.55 -7.70
C ARG A 86 -4.78 -21.58 -8.29
N ASP A 87 -3.71 -21.12 -8.93
CA ASP A 87 -2.78 -21.96 -9.71
C ASP A 87 -1.41 -22.17 -9.02
N SER A 88 -1.41 -22.41 -7.70
CA SER A 88 -0.19 -22.41 -6.87
C SER A 88 0.96 -23.32 -7.37
N ASP A 89 0.64 -24.48 -7.97
CA ASP A 89 1.65 -25.47 -8.38
C ASP A 89 2.31 -25.17 -9.74
N ARG A 90 1.59 -24.52 -10.68
CA ARG A 90 2.16 -24.06 -11.96
C ARG A 90 3.04 -22.83 -11.75
N MET A 91 2.68 -21.99 -10.78
CA MET A 91 3.34 -20.71 -10.52
C MET A 91 4.68 -20.85 -9.81
N MET A 92 4.86 -21.90 -9.00
CA MET A 92 6.16 -22.20 -8.37
C MET A 92 7.25 -22.61 -9.38
N LYS A 93 6.86 -22.97 -10.60
CA LYS A 93 7.77 -23.29 -11.71
C LYS A 93 8.10 -22.09 -12.60
N GLN A 94 7.43 -20.95 -12.42
CA GLN A 94 7.64 -19.78 -13.28
C GLN A 94 8.90 -19.01 -12.90
N THR A 95 9.62 -18.53 -13.92
CA THR A 95 10.76 -17.66 -13.70
C THR A 95 10.31 -16.28 -13.21
N ARG A 96 11.15 -15.63 -12.40
CA ARG A 96 10.89 -14.26 -11.90
C ARG A 96 10.63 -13.26 -13.03
N ARG A 97 11.24 -13.46 -14.21
CA ARG A 97 11.05 -12.62 -15.40
C ARG A 97 9.66 -12.79 -16.02
N GLU A 98 9.16 -14.02 -16.14
CA GLU A 98 7.79 -14.27 -16.62
C GLU A 98 6.73 -13.65 -15.70
N LYS A 99 6.91 -13.76 -14.38
CA LYS A 99 6.01 -13.14 -13.41
C LYS A 99 5.94 -11.62 -13.59
N SER A 100 7.10 -10.97 -13.66
CA SER A 100 7.19 -9.51 -13.79
C SER A 100 6.65 -9.01 -15.15
N THR A 101 6.84 -9.75 -16.24
CA THR A 101 6.30 -9.37 -17.55
C THR A 101 4.77 -9.44 -17.58
N LYS A 102 4.17 -10.49 -17.01
CA LYS A 102 2.70 -10.58 -16.86
C LYS A 102 2.13 -9.45 -16.02
N GLU A 103 2.76 -9.16 -14.87
CA GLU A 103 2.39 -8.04 -14.02
C GLU A 103 2.41 -6.72 -14.81
N ARG A 104 3.49 -6.46 -15.57
CA ARG A 104 3.62 -5.24 -16.39
C ARG A 104 2.56 -5.11 -17.48
N ILE A 105 2.30 -6.17 -18.24
CA ILE A 105 1.26 -6.15 -19.28
C ILE A 105 -0.10 -5.84 -18.65
N PHE A 106 -0.41 -6.45 -17.51
CA PHE A 106 -1.67 -6.21 -16.81
C PHE A 106 -1.75 -4.79 -16.22
N THR A 107 -0.64 -4.27 -15.69
CA THR A 107 -0.56 -2.87 -15.26
C THR A 107 -0.86 -1.90 -16.40
N LEU A 108 -0.38 -2.18 -17.62
CA LEU A 108 -0.57 -1.33 -18.79
C LEU A 108 -2.05 -1.26 -19.21
N ILE A 109 -2.72 -2.40 -19.24
CA ILE A 109 -4.16 -2.47 -19.54
C ILE A 109 -4.95 -1.68 -18.48
N LEU A 110 -4.66 -1.88 -17.19
CA LEU A 110 -5.34 -1.15 -16.13
C LEU A 110 -5.02 0.35 -16.14
N ALA A 111 -3.80 0.73 -16.48
CA ALA A 111 -3.40 2.14 -16.59
C ALA A 111 -4.18 2.84 -17.70
N LEU A 112 -4.39 2.18 -18.85
CA LEU A 112 -5.21 2.70 -19.94
C LEU A 112 -6.65 2.93 -19.50
N ILE A 113 -7.26 1.95 -18.83
CA ILE A 113 -8.65 2.03 -18.34
C ILE A 113 -8.80 3.14 -17.28
N GLN A 114 -7.88 3.21 -16.31
CA GLN A 114 -7.89 4.24 -15.28
C GLN A 114 -7.62 5.63 -15.86
N ALA A 115 -6.68 5.77 -16.80
CA ALA A 115 -6.36 7.05 -17.44
C ALA A 115 -7.54 7.56 -18.26
N TYR A 116 -8.21 6.69 -19.00
CA TYR A 116 -9.45 7.01 -19.69
C TYR A 116 -10.50 7.54 -18.70
N PHE A 117 -10.75 6.82 -17.61
CA PHE A 117 -11.72 7.26 -16.60
C PHE A 117 -11.36 8.62 -15.98
N VAL A 118 -10.10 8.79 -15.56
CA VAL A 118 -9.61 10.05 -14.96
C VAL A 118 -9.81 11.20 -15.94
N VAL A 119 -9.43 11.03 -17.21
CA VAL A 119 -9.55 12.08 -18.22
C VAL A 119 -11.01 12.43 -18.49
N PHE A 120 -11.88 11.45 -18.72
CA PHE A 120 -13.28 11.71 -19.03
C PHE A 120 -14.07 12.26 -17.85
N THR A 121 -13.75 11.84 -16.62
CA THR A 121 -14.43 12.33 -15.42
C THR A 121 -13.97 13.75 -15.07
N LEU A 122 -12.66 13.99 -15.06
CA LEU A 122 -12.08 15.28 -14.64
C LEU A 122 -12.19 16.37 -15.71
N LEU A 123 -12.10 16.01 -17.00
CA LEU A 123 -12.19 16.93 -18.13
C LEU A 123 -13.55 16.92 -18.83
N SER A 124 -14.58 16.38 -18.18
CA SER A 124 -15.97 16.45 -18.67
C SER A 124 -16.45 17.90 -18.82
N HIS A 125 -16.06 18.78 -17.89
CA HIS A 125 -16.50 20.17 -17.83
C HIS A 125 -15.61 21.16 -18.60
N VAL A 126 -14.48 20.69 -19.14
CA VAL A 126 -13.54 21.54 -19.90
C VAL A 126 -13.72 21.23 -21.39
N LYS A 127 -13.92 22.28 -22.20
CA LYS A 127 -13.95 22.17 -23.66
C LYS A 127 -12.53 21.92 -24.16
N ILE A 128 -12.15 20.65 -24.22
CA ILE A 128 -10.90 20.14 -24.79
C ILE A 128 -11.27 19.22 -25.95
N ASP A 129 -10.55 19.35 -27.06
CA ASP A 129 -10.74 18.51 -28.24
C ASP A 129 -10.51 17.02 -27.92
N HIS A 130 -11.21 16.15 -28.63
CA HIS A 130 -11.10 14.70 -28.42
C HIS A 130 -9.69 14.17 -28.68
N SER A 131 -8.95 14.76 -29.63
CA SER A 131 -7.55 14.41 -29.93
C SER A 131 -6.61 14.71 -28.75
N GLU A 132 -6.77 15.87 -28.11
CA GLU A 132 -5.98 16.27 -26.94
C GLU A 132 -6.24 15.34 -25.74
N LYS A 133 -7.49 14.90 -25.54
CA LYS A 133 -7.84 13.91 -24.50
C LYS A 133 -7.09 12.59 -24.66
N TRP A 134 -6.96 12.08 -25.89
CA TRP A 134 -6.18 10.86 -26.15
C TRP A 134 -4.68 11.05 -25.90
N LEU A 135 -4.13 12.22 -26.24
CA LEU A 135 -2.73 12.55 -25.93
C LEU A 135 -2.50 12.58 -24.43
N ILE A 136 -3.40 13.17 -23.65
CA ILE A 136 -3.31 13.21 -22.18
C ILE A 136 -3.36 11.78 -21.60
N ILE A 137 -4.23 10.91 -22.11
CA ILE A 137 -4.29 9.50 -21.70
C ILE A 137 -2.92 8.83 -21.92
N LEU A 138 -2.30 9.04 -23.09
CA LEU A 138 -0.97 8.49 -23.39
C LEU A 138 0.10 9.01 -22.42
N VAL A 139 0.11 10.32 -22.14
CA VAL A 139 1.02 10.93 -21.16
C VAL A 139 0.84 10.35 -19.75
N LEU A 140 -0.41 10.15 -19.33
CA LEU A 140 -0.71 9.57 -18.02
C LEU A 140 -0.30 8.10 -17.91
N VAL A 141 -0.54 7.31 -18.97
CA VAL A 141 -0.15 5.89 -19.01
C VAL A 141 1.37 5.74 -19.04
N THR A 142 2.06 6.53 -19.86
CA THR A 142 3.53 6.53 -19.90
C THR A 142 4.12 6.96 -18.56
N GLY A 143 3.57 7.99 -17.93
CA GLY A 143 3.95 8.41 -16.58
C GLY A 143 3.77 7.30 -15.53
N ALA A 144 2.62 6.61 -15.54
CA ALA A 144 2.38 5.48 -14.64
C ALA A 144 3.39 4.33 -14.87
N MET A 145 3.71 3.98 -16.12
CA MET A 145 4.72 2.96 -16.44
C MET A 145 6.12 3.35 -15.97
N ILE A 146 6.49 4.63 -16.09
CA ILE A 146 7.76 5.15 -15.58
C ILE A 146 7.82 5.00 -14.05
N LEU A 147 6.74 5.29 -13.33
CA LEU A 147 6.69 5.09 -11.87
C LEU A 147 6.83 3.63 -11.46
N VAL A 148 6.20 2.71 -12.21
CA VAL A 148 6.35 1.26 -11.96
C VAL A 148 7.81 0.85 -12.16
N TRP A 149 8.44 1.30 -13.23
CA TRP A 149 9.85 1.04 -13.48
C TRP A 149 10.75 1.61 -12.38
N LEU A 150 10.47 2.83 -11.93
CA LEU A 150 11.20 3.48 -10.85
C LEU A 150 11.02 2.74 -9.51
N SER A 151 9.81 2.23 -9.25
CA SER A 151 9.51 1.40 -8.08
C SER A 151 10.27 0.08 -8.09
N ASP A 152 10.36 -0.58 -9.26
CA ASP A 152 11.15 -1.80 -9.46
C ASP A 152 12.65 -1.55 -9.24
N LEU A 153 13.16 -0.42 -9.72
CA LEU A 153 14.54 0.00 -9.46
C LEU A 153 14.75 0.24 -7.96
N ASN A 154 13.84 0.94 -7.31
CA ASN A 154 13.92 1.20 -5.87
C ASN A 154 13.86 -0.09 -5.05
N MET A 155 13.09 -1.09 -5.50
CA MET A 155 13.03 -2.40 -4.85
C MET A 155 14.35 -3.19 -4.98
N ARG A 156 15.12 -2.97 -6.05
CA ARG A 156 16.41 -3.66 -6.26
C ARG A 156 17.57 -2.93 -5.57
N PHE A 157 17.73 -1.65 -5.86
CA PHE A 157 18.90 -0.86 -5.47
C PHE A 157 18.64 0.10 -4.31
N GLY A 158 17.38 0.29 -3.94
CA GLY A 158 16.97 1.18 -2.87
C GLY A 158 16.45 0.46 -1.62
N ILE A 159 15.48 1.10 -0.97
CA ILE A 159 14.87 0.73 0.30
C ILE A 159 13.36 0.82 0.16
N ALA A 160 12.65 -0.17 0.71
CA ALA A 160 11.19 -0.22 0.81
C ALA A 160 10.40 -0.13 -0.51
N GLY A 161 11.03 -0.33 -1.68
CA GLY A 161 10.35 -0.51 -2.96
C GLY A 161 9.39 0.65 -3.34
N PRO A 162 8.09 0.43 -3.56
CA PRO A 162 7.14 1.49 -3.95
C PRO A 162 6.76 2.44 -2.79
N MET A 163 6.98 2.02 -1.54
CA MET A 163 6.49 2.73 -0.34
C MET A 163 6.97 4.19 -0.25
N PRO A 164 8.26 4.53 -0.51
CA PRO A 164 8.71 5.92 -0.44
C PRO A 164 7.99 6.84 -1.44
N ILE A 165 7.71 6.38 -2.66
CA ILE A 165 7.03 7.19 -3.68
C ILE A 165 5.63 7.60 -3.18
N VAL A 166 4.88 6.64 -2.64
CA VAL A 166 3.56 6.89 -2.07
C VAL A 166 3.64 7.78 -0.83
N MET A 167 4.63 7.58 0.03
CA MET A 167 4.88 8.43 1.20
C MET A 167 5.04 9.90 0.80
N ILE A 168 5.86 10.21 -0.21
CA ILE A 168 6.06 11.59 -0.67
C ILE A 168 4.78 12.15 -1.31
N SER A 169 4.00 11.31 -2.01
CA SER A 169 2.71 11.77 -2.55
C SER A 169 1.73 12.19 -1.46
N ILE A 170 1.61 11.40 -0.40
CA ILE A 170 0.75 11.72 0.76
C ILE A 170 1.22 13.01 1.41
N ILE A 171 2.53 13.16 1.67
CA ILE A 171 3.09 14.40 2.24
C ILE A 171 2.72 15.61 1.38
N ARG A 172 2.86 15.51 0.06
CA ARG A 172 2.52 16.62 -0.84
C ARG A 172 1.03 16.91 -0.88
N SER A 173 0.18 15.89 -0.84
CA SER A 173 -1.27 16.07 -0.72
C SER A 173 -1.62 16.83 0.55
N ILE A 174 -1.04 16.44 1.70
CA ILE A 174 -1.27 17.10 2.98
C ILE A 174 -0.80 18.56 2.92
N MET A 175 0.40 18.82 2.39
CA MET A 175 0.96 20.18 2.28
C MET A 175 0.14 21.11 1.38
N ARG A 176 -0.50 20.59 0.34
CA ARG A 176 -1.39 21.40 -0.53
C ARG A 176 -2.79 21.58 0.05
N GLN A 177 -3.18 20.74 1.01
CA GLN A 177 -4.48 20.83 1.64
C GLN A 177 -4.46 22.02 2.61
N ASN A 178 -4.88 23.20 2.13
CA ASN A 178 -5.10 24.37 2.96
C ASN A 178 -6.29 24.12 3.90
N VAL A 179 -6.03 23.48 5.04
CA VAL A 179 -7.03 23.27 6.09
C VAL A 179 -7.06 24.51 6.97
N ALA A 180 -8.17 25.24 6.93
CA ALA A 180 -8.40 26.37 7.82
C ALA A 180 -8.72 25.85 9.23
N LEU A 181 -7.67 25.50 9.99
CA LEU A 181 -7.79 25.03 11.38
C LEU A 181 -8.49 26.05 12.30
N SER A 182 -8.60 27.31 11.87
CA SER A 182 -9.26 28.41 12.58
C SER A 182 -10.79 28.31 12.63
N GLU A 183 -11.42 27.53 11.74
CA GLU A 183 -12.88 27.34 11.76
C GLU A 183 -13.33 26.29 12.79
N LEU A 184 -12.38 25.51 13.34
CA LEU A 184 -12.64 24.53 14.38
C LEU A 184 -12.65 25.22 15.76
N GLY A 185 -13.75 25.07 16.50
CA GLY A 185 -13.75 25.42 17.92
C GLY A 185 -12.62 24.68 18.65
N PRO A 186 -11.91 25.32 19.59
CA PRO A 186 -10.70 24.76 20.22
C PRO A 186 -10.97 23.41 20.91
N THR A 187 -12.17 23.21 21.45
CA THR A 187 -12.60 21.96 22.09
C THR A 187 -12.68 20.79 21.10
N LEU A 188 -13.25 21.01 19.92
CA LEU A 188 -13.42 19.98 18.89
C LEU A 188 -12.06 19.59 18.29
N LEU A 189 -11.18 20.56 18.07
CA LEU A 189 -9.81 20.33 17.60
C LEU A 189 -9.00 19.49 18.59
N ILE A 190 -9.05 19.82 19.89
CA ILE A 190 -8.37 19.03 20.94
C ILE A 190 -8.91 17.60 20.98
N SER A 191 -10.24 17.43 20.92
CA SER A 191 -10.85 16.09 20.93
C SER A 191 -10.43 15.25 19.72
N ALA A 192 -10.43 15.84 18.51
CA ALA A 192 -10.02 15.16 17.28
C ALA A 192 -8.54 14.78 17.29
N ALA A 193 -7.67 15.68 17.77
CA ALA A 193 -6.25 15.42 17.92
C ALA A 193 -5.98 14.27 18.91
N LEU A 194 -6.70 14.23 20.04
CA LEU A 194 -6.56 13.18 21.04
C LEU A 194 -7.00 11.82 20.46
N VAL A 195 -8.12 11.75 19.75
CA VAL A 195 -8.57 10.53 19.06
C VAL A 195 -7.56 10.06 18.03
N LEU A 196 -7.00 10.97 17.22
CA LEU A 196 -5.97 10.64 16.23
C LEU A 196 -4.73 10.04 16.91
N ILE A 197 -4.26 10.63 18.01
CA ILE A 197 -3.10 10.13 18.76
C ILE A 197 -3.36 8.71 19.30
N ILE A 198 -4.55 8.46 19.85
CA ILE A 198 -4.95 7.13 20.32
C ILE A 198 -4.90 6.11 19.17
N ILE A 199 -5.47 6.47 18.00
CA ILE A 199 -5.47 5.59 16.83
C ILE A 199 -4.05 5.27 16.37
N LEU A 200 -3.15 6.27 16.34
CA LEU A 200 -1.74 6.06 15.99
C LEU A 200 -1.01 5.17 17.00
N LEU A 201 -1.27 5.34 18.30
CA LEU A 201 -0.72 4.49 19.35
C LEU A 201 -1.15 3.02 19.18
N VAL A 202 -2.44 2.80 18.93
CA VAL A 202 -2.98 1.46 18.66
C VAL A 202 -2.35 0.85 17.41
N LEU A 203 -2.19 1.64 16.34
CA LEU A 203 -1.54 1.19 15.11
C LEU A 203 -0.07 0.80 15.33
N ILE A 204 0.69 1.59 16.10
CA ILE A 204 2.08 1.28 16.46
C ILE A 204 2.14 -0.01 17.29
N PHE A 205 1.23 -0.17 18.26
CA PHE A 205 1.17 -1.36 19.10
C PHE A 205 0.95 -2.64 18.28
N ILE A 206 0.03 -2.59 17.31
CA ILE A 206 -0.25 -3.72 16.41
C ILE A 206 0.95 -4.07 15.55
N GLU A 207 1.66 -3.06 15.03
CA GLU A 207 2.80 -3.30 14.14
C GLU A 207 4.02 -3.86 14.88
N ILE A 208 4.20 -3.50 16.16
CA ILE A 208 5.27 -4.05 17.01
C ILE A 208 4.93 -5.46 17.52
N THR A 209 3.64 -5.78 17.63
CA THR A 209 3.20 -7.06 18.20
C THR A 209 3.50 -8.23 17.26
N GLU A 210 4.22 -9.21 17.77
CA GLU A 210 4.50 -10.48 17.09
C GLU A 210 3.86 -11.66 17.81
N TYR A 211 3.31 -12.57 17.03
CA TYR A 211 2.84 -13.87 17.45
C TYR A 211 3.96 -14.89 17.32
N ARG A 212 4.43 -15.40 18.46
CA ARG A 212 5.53 -16.39 18.53
C ARG A 212 4.97 -17.80 18.61
N LEU A 213 5.36 -18.65 17.66
CA LEU A 213 5.07 -20.09 17.67
C LEU A 213 6.34 -20.86 18.01
N PRO A 214 6.49 -21.38 19.25
CA PRO A 214 7.67 -22.15 19.62
C PRO A 214 7.72 -23.45 18.82
N TYR A 215 8.89 -23.81 18.31
CA TYR A 215 9.14 -25.07 17.62
C TYR A 215 10.44 -25.68 18.14
N LEU A 216 10.66 -26.97 17.84
CA LEU A 216 11.86 -27.71 18.21
C LEU A 216 12.61 -28.05 16.93
N ASP A 217 13.93 -27.86 16.96
CA ASP A 217 14.85 -28.28 15.92
C ASP A 217 15.50 -29.60 16.35
N VAL A 218 15.42 -30.63 15.51
CA VAL A 218 16.04 -31.94 15.77
C VAL A 218 17.58 -31.86 15.70
N MET A 219 18.12 -30.91 14.95
CA MET A 219 19.57 -30.74 14.76
C MET A 219 20.22 -29.83 15.82
N ASP A 220 19.43 -29.10 16.61
CA ASP A 220 19.96 -28.22 17.66
C ASP A 220 20.30 -29.03 18.93
N VAL A 221 21.55 -29.49 19.00
CA VAL A 221 22.11 -30.21 20.16
C VAL A 221 22.57 -29.23 21.26
N SER A 222 22.34 -27.92 21.10
CA SER A 222 22.84 -26.94 22.06
C SER A 222 21.99 -26.90 23.34
N SER A 223 22.67 -26.93 24.49
CA SER A 223 22.11 -26.81 25.85
C SER A 223 21.47 -25.43 26.15
N ARG A 224 21.05 -24.66 25.14
CA ARG A 224 20.47 -23.34 25.36
C ARG A 224 19.01 -23.46 25.78
N ARG A 225 18.69 -22.89 26.93
CA ARG A 225 17.33 -22.75 27.49
C ARG A 225 16.43 -21.78 26.70
N GLU A 226 16.87 -21.32 25.52
CA GLU A 226 16.09 -20.38 24.71
C GLU A 226 15.26 -21.17 23.69
N HIS A 227 13.95 -21.18 23.89
CA HIS A 227 13.03 -21.78 22.94
C HIS A 227 13.10 -21.06 21.60
N THR A 228 13.43 -21.78 20.53
CA THR A 228 13.32 -21.32 19.14
C THR A 228 11.84 -21.09 18.81
N TYR A 229 11.56 -20.01 18.07
CA TYR A 229 10.19 -19.67 17.71
C TYR A 229 10.09 -19.08 16.30
N LEU A 230 8.97 -19.39 15.66
CA LEU A 230 8.54 -18.76 14.43
C LEU A 230 7.74 -17.51 14.79
N ALA A 231 8.29 -16.32 14.51
CA ALA A 231 7.62 -15.05 14.70
C ALA A 231 6.78 -14.68 13.47
N TRP A 232 5.50 -14.39 13.68
CA TRP A 232 4.64 -13.75 12.69
C TRP A 232 4.15 -12.41 13.24
N LYS A 233 4.19 -11.37 12.41
CA LYS A 233 3.52 -10.11 12.75
C LYS A 233 2.02 -10.31 12.91
N LEU A 234 1.40 -9.48 13.75
CA LEU A 234 -0.06 -9.47 13.87
C LEU A 234 -0.76 -9.08 12.56
N ASN A 235 -0.19 -8.12 11.81
CA ASN A 235 -0.60 -7.79 10.45
C ASN A 235 0.54 -8.02 9.44
N PRO A 236 0.68 -9.23 8.87
CA PRO A 236 1.69 -9.52 7.86
C PRO A 236 1.53 -8.68 6.58
N GLY A 237 0.29 -8.25 6.28
CA GLY A 237 -0.03 -7.42 5.11
C GLY A 237 0.61 -6.02 5.14
N GLY A 238 0.97 -5.53 6.32
CA GLY A 238 1.60 -4.22 6.50
C GLY A 238 0.82 -3.08 5.84
N SER A 239 1.53 -2.01 5.50
CA SER A 239 0.96 -0.85 4.79
C SER A 239 0.55 -1.14 3.35
N ILE A 240 1.11 -2.19 2.74
CA ILE A 240 0.81 -2.60 1.36
C ILE A 240 -0.68 -2.92 1.22
N ALA A 241 -1.27 -3.61 2.19
CA ALA A 241 -2.70 -3.95 2.16
C ALA A 241 -3.61 -2.71 2.09
N ILE A 242 -3.26 -1.65 2.80
CA ILE A 242 -4.03 -0.39 2.80
C ILE A 242 -3.91 0.31 1.44
N MET A 243 -2.68 0.44 0.93
CA MET A 243 -2.41 1.07 -0.37
C MET A 243 -3.18 0.37 -1.49
N ILE A 244 -3.14 -0.97 -1.47
CA ILE A 244 -3.84 -1.81 -2.45
C ILE A 244 -5.36 -1.62 -2.36
N SER A 245 -5.92 -1.48 -1.17
CA SER A 245 -7.37 -1.31 -1.00
C SER A 245 -7.86 0.05 -1.49
N PHE A 246 -7.08 1.13 -1.30
CA PHE A 246 -7.38 2.43 -1.92
C PHE A 246 -7.33 2.35 -3.45
N ALA A 247 -6.31 1.70 -4.02
CA ALA A 247 -6.21 1.51 -5.46
C ALA A 247 -7.38 0.66 -6.01
N ALA A 248 -7.75 -0.42 -5.31
CA ALA A 248 -8.86 -1.30 -5.68
C ALA A 248 -10.20 -0.56 -5.64
N PHE A 249 -10.44 0.23 -4.61
CA PHE A 249 -11.66 1.02 -4.46
C PHE A 249 -11.77 2.07 -5.56
N PHE A 250 -10.66 2.70 -5.94
CA PHE A 250 -10.62 3.63 -7.06
C PHE A 250 -11.01 2.95 -8.39
N VAL A 251 -10.47 1.76 -8.66
CA VAL A 251 -10.83 0.99 -9.87
C VAL A 251 -12.29 0.55 -9.84
N LEU A 252 -12.79 0.10 -8.69
CA LEU A 252 -14.19 -0.29 -8.52
C LEU A 252 -15.13 0.89 -8.82
N ASN A 253 -14.86 2.06 -8.22
CA ASN A 253 -15.60 3.29 -8.48
C ASN A 253 -15.55 3.68 -9.97
N SER A 254 -14.35 3.62 -10.58
CA SER A 254 -14.15 3.92 -12.00
C SER A 254 -14.96 2.97 -12.90
N ALA A 255 -14.92 1.67 -12.63
CA ALA A 255 -15.60 0.65 -13.42
C ALA A 255 -17.12 0.78 -13.33
N VAL A 256 -17.67 0.95 -12.11
CA VAL A 256 -19.12 1.12 -11.91
C VAL A 256 -19.62 2.38 -12.60
N ASN A 257 -18.91 3.49 -12.47
CA ASN A 257 -19.29 4.75 -13.13
C ASN A 257 -19.21 4.66 -14.66
N LEU A 258 -18.24 3.94 -15.23
CA LEU A 258 -18.21 3.68 -16.67
C LEU A 258 -19.43 2.87 -17.12
N ILE A 259 -19.73 1.77 -16.42
CA ILE A 259 -20.89 0.91 -16.72
C ILE A 259 -22.19 1.74 -16.69
N VAL A 260 -22.38 2.55 -15.65
CA VAL A 260 -23.57 3.42 -15.52
C VAL A 260 -23.67 4.40 -16.69
N GLN A 261 -22.57 5.03 -17.11
CA GLN A 261 -22.57 5.93 -18.27
C GLN A 261 -22.92 5.21 -19.58
N PHE A 262 -22.45 3.97 -19.77
CA PHE A 262 -22.81 3.16 -20.93
C PHE A 262 -24.30 2.80 -20.98
N PHE A 263 -24.93 2.52 -19.83
CA PHE A 263 -26.33 2.12 -19.76
C PHE A 263 -27.31 3.31 -19.70
N ASN A 264 -26.95 4.42 -19.05
CA ASN A 264 -27.81 5.59 -18.85
C ASN A 264 -27.27 6.81 -19.62
N SER A 265 -27.37 6.77 -20.95
CA SER A 265 -26.92 7.87 -21.83
C SER A 265 -27.62 9.22 -21.59
N LYS A 266 -28.72 9.28 -20.81
CA LYS A 266 -29.51 10.51 -20.57
C LYS A 266 -29.31 11.12 -19.18
N ASN A 267 -28.70 10.43 -18.23
CA ASN A 267 -28.50 10.95 -16.87
C ASN A 267 -27.01 11.27 -16.67
N ASN A 268 -26.63 12.52 -16.90
CA ASN A 268 -25.26 13.03 -16.71
C ASN A 268 -24.81 13.08 -15.24
N GLY A 269 -25.53 12.42 -14.33
CA GLY A 269 -25.16 12.29 -12.94
C GLY A 269 -24.22 11.10 -12.77
N VAL A 270 -22.95 11.37 -12.46
CA VAL A 270 -22.07 10.38 -11.83
C VAL A 270 -22.82 9.90 -10.57
N LEU A 271 -23.18 8.62 -10.54
CA LEU A 271 -23.84 8.06 -9.36
C LEU A 271 -22.79 7.93 -8.26
N ASN A 272 -22.71 8.94 -7.40
CA ASN A 272 -21.78 9.02 -6.26
C ASN A 272 -22.09 8.02 -5.13
N PHE A 273 -22.60 6.81 -5.43
CA PHE A 273 -22.83 5.77 -4.43
C PHE A 273 -21.53 5.17 -3.87
N LEU A 274 -20.41 5.35 -4.57
CA LEU A 274 -19.09 4.84 -4.20
C LEU A 274 -18.13 5.95 -3.78
N ASP A 275 -18.64 6.99 -3.13
CA ASP A 275 -17.84 8.04 -2.48
C ASP A 275 -17.79 7.84 -0.97
N PHE A 276 -16.70 8.32 -0.34
CA PHE A 276 -16.59 8.36 1.13
C PHE A 276 -17.57 9.33 1.81
N SER A 277 -18.37 10.09 1.05
CA SER A 277 -19.48 10.88 1.58
C SER A 277 -20.73 10.05 1.85
N THR A 278 -20.77 8.80 1.37
CA THR A 278 -21.92 7.91 1.54
C THR A 278 -21.59 6.73 2.46
N PRO A 279 -22.53 6.27 3.29
CA PRO A 279 -22.33 5.09 4.14
C PRO A 279 -22.08 3.83 3.31
N ILE A 280 -22.68 3.74 2.12
CA ILE A 280 -22.51 2.62 1.19
C ILE A 280 -21.06 2.58 0.65
N GLY A 281 -20.51 3.72 0.24
CA GLY A 281 -19.11 3.79 -0.20
C GLY A 281 -18.12 3.38 0.90
N ILE A 282 -18.31 3.88 2.13
CA ILE A 282 -17.44 3.54 3.26
C ILE A 282 -17.55 2.05 3.62
N THR A 283 -18.77 1.50 3.73
CA THR A 283 -18.97 0.06 4.03
C THR A 283 -18.30 -0.83 3.00
N ILE A 284 -18.48 -0.55 1.71
CA ILE A 284 -17.85 -1.31 0.61
C ILE A 284 -16.33 -1.21 0.69
N PHE A 285 -15.78 -0.02 0.93
CA PHE A 285 -14.34 0.16 1.12
C PHE A 285 -13.81 -0.66 2.30
N LEU A 286 -14.51 -0.68 3.44
CA LEU A 286 -14.06 -1.45 4.61
C LEU A 286 -14.15 -2.96 4.40
N ILE A 287 -15.17 -3.44 3.72
CA ILE A 287 -15.26 -4.86 3.32
C ILE A 287 -14.10 -5.20 2.38
N LEU A 288 -13.85 -4.35 1.39
CA LEU A 288 -12.75 -4.54 0.44
C LEU A 288 -11.39 -4.54 1.15
N GLN A 289 -11.17 -3.59 2.06
CA GLN A 289 -9.98 -3.50 2.92
C GLN A 289 -9.77 -4.76 3.74
N LEU A 290 -10.83 -5.27 4.38
CA LEU A 290 -10.78 -6.47 5.21
C LEU A 290 -10.43 -7.71 4.37
N VAL A 291 -11.07 -7.89 3.22
CA VAL A 291 -10.84 -9.03 2.31
C VAL A 291 -9.44 -8.99 1.72
N LEU A 292 -9.00 -7.83 1.22
CA LEU A 292 -7.68 -7.69 0.60
C LEU A 292 -6.55 -7.82 1.63
N SER A 293 -6.71 -7.22 2.82
CA SER A 293 -5.73 -7.35 3.90
C SER A 293 -5.57 -8.80 4.36
N TYR A 294 -6.68 -9.52 4.50
CA TYR A 294 -6.65 -10.96 4.80
C TYR A 294 -5.96 -11.76 3.70
N GLY A 295 -6.30 -11.51 2.42
CA GLY A 295 -5.73 -12.20 1.27
C GLY A 295 -4.21 -12.01 1.16
N ILE A 296 -3.74 -10.76 1.29
CA ILE A 296 -2.31 -10.42 1.22
C ILE A 296 -1.56 -11.04 2.40
N SER A 297 -2.09 -10.92 3.62
CA SER A 297 -1.46 -11.51 4.81
C SER A 297 -1.23 -13.01 4.65
N ARG A 298 -2.22 -13.73 4.09
CA ARG A 298 -2.12 -15.16 3.84
C ARG A 298 -1.05 -15.53 2.80
N LEU A 299 -0.90 -14.70 1.76
CA LEU A 299 0.11 -14.92 0.73
C LEU A 299 1.53 -14.64 1.23
N ILE A 300 1.69 -13.62 2.07
CA ILE A 300 2.99 -13.30 2.69
C ILE A 300 3.42 -14.39 3.66
N LEU A 301 2.49 -14.94 4.46
CA LEU A 301 2.81 -16.00 5.43
C LEU A 301 3.15 -17.35 4.79
N ASP A 302 2.59 -17.65 3.61
CA ASP A 302 2.74 -18.90 2.84
C ASP A 302 2.96 -20.16 3.71
N PRO A 303 1.93 -20.63 4.42
CA PRO A 303 2.05 -21.79 5.32
C PRO A 303 2.40 -23.09 4.57
N LYS A 304 2.09 -23.18 3.26
CA LYS A 304 2.43 -24.34 2.42
C LYS A 304 3.93 -24.46 2.25
N ARG A 305 4.60 -23.34 1.95
CA ARG A 305 6.05 -23.29 1.82
C ARG A 305 6.72 -23.47 3.18
N LYS A 306 6.29 -22.75 4.22
CA LYS A 306 6.87 -22.90 5.57
C LYS A 306 6.81 -24.34 6.08
N ALA A 307 5.70 -25.06 5.88
CA ALA A 307 5.62 -26.46 6.28
C ALA A 307 6.61 -27.38 5.54
N LYS A 308 6.91 -27.08 4.26
CA LYS A 308 7.93 -27.83 3.48
C LYS A 308 9.35 -27.51 3.98
N ASP A 309 9.61 -26.24 4.28
CA ASP A 309 10.90 -25.80 4.81
C ASP A 309 11.16 -26.45 6.18
N PHE A 310 10.15 -26.48 7.07
CA PHE A 310 10.21 -27.18 8.36
C PHE A 310 10.54 -28.67 8.18
N LYS A 311 9.84 -29.37 7.28
CA LYS A 311 10.12 -30.78 6.97
C LYS A 311 11.54 -30.99 6.45
N LYS A 312 12.07 -30.06 5.65
CA LYS A 312 13.41 -30.17 5.06
C LYS A 312 14.51 -29.89 6.09
N ASN A 313 14.29 -28.94 6.99
CA ASN A 313 15.25 -28.54 8.02
C ASN A 313 15.25 -29.50 9.22
N GLY A 314 14.19 -30.29 9.41
CA GLY A 314 14.03 -31.11 10.61
C GLY A 314 13.32 -30.39 11.76
N ASP A 315 12.70 -29.23 11.50
CA ASP A 315 11.94 -28.46 12.48
C ASP A 315 10.54 -29.06 12.67
N PHE A 316 10.08 -29.18 13.91
CA PHE A 316 8.73 -29.66 14.21
C PHE A 316 8.07 -28.93 15.38
N PHE A 317 6.73 -28.91 15.39
CA PHE A 317 5.97 -28.40 16.52
C PHE A 317 5.67 -29.54 17.50
N PRO A 318 5.75 -29.31 18.83
CA PRO A 318 5.38 -30.30 19.82
C PRO A 318 3.94 -30.82 19.56
N GLY A 319 3.80 -32.14 19.37
CA GLY A 319 2.50 -32.78 19.11
C GLY A 319 1.97 -32.64 17.67
N VAL A 320 2.78 -32.18 16.71
CA VAL A 320 2.39 -32.10 15.29
C VAL A 320 3.47 -32.72 14.42
N GLU A 321 3.12 -33.77 13.68
CA GLU A 321 4.06 -34.44 12.78
C GLU A 321 4.54 -33.51 11.64
N PRO A 322 5.77 -33.68 11.12
CA PRO A 322 6.28 -32.93 9.99
C PRO A 322 5.53 -33.22 8.66
N GLY A 323 5.12 -32.16 7.95
CA GLY A 323 4.55 -32.25 6.60
C GLY A 323 3.10 -31.74 6.51
N LYS A 324 2.17 -32.60 6.06
CA LYS A 324 0.74 -32.25 5.93
C LYS A 324 0.11 -31.78 7.26
N PRO A 325 0.33 -32.46 8.40
CA PRO A 325 -0.21 -31.99 9.68
C PRO A 325 0.37 -30.63 10.11
N THR A 326 1.67 -30.38 9.93
CA THR A 326 2.29 -29.05 10.13
C THR A 326 1.61 -27.98 9.28
N TYR A 327 1.33 -28.28 8.02
CA TYR A 327 0.64 -27.37 7.10
C TYR A 327 -0.77 -27.00 7.60
N HIS A 328 -1.56 -27.97 8.05
CA HIS A 328 -2.90 -27.71 8.60
C HIS A 328 -2.83 -26.88 9.89
N TYR A 329 -1.87 -27.19 10.76
CA TYR A 329 -1.61 -26.42 11.98
C TYR A 329 -1.27 -24.95 11.67
N LEU A 330 -0.30 -24.73 10.78
CA LEU A 330 0.11 -23.38 10.37
C LEU A 330 -1.00 -22.63 9.67
N ILE A 331 -1.81 -23.29 8.82
CA ILE A 331 -2.96 -22.66 8.18
C ILE A 331 -3.98 -22.16 9.19
N HIS A 332 -4.30 -22.97 10.20
CA HIS A 332 -5.30 -22.61 11.19
C HIS A 332 -4.86 -21.38 11.99
N LYS A 333 -3.60 -21.36 12.40
CA LYS A 333 -2.99 -20.22 13.11
C LYS A 333 -2.90 -18.99 12.22
N ALA A 334 -2.41 -19.13 10.99
CA ALA A 334 -2.29 -18.04 10.03
C ALA A 334 -3.65 -17.41 9.70
N ARG A 335 -4.71 -18.23 9.60
CA ARG A 335 -6.07 -17.76 9.40
C ARG A 335 -6.52 -16.85 10.54
N ARG A 336 -6.36 -17.27 11.80
CA ARG A 336 -6.77 -16.47 12.96
C ARG A 336 -6.01 -15.14 13.02
N ILE A 337 -4.69 -15.19 12.85
CA ILE A 337 -3.84 -13.98 12.95
C ILE A 337 -4.15 -13.01 11.81
N SER A 338 -4.27 -13.51 10.58
CA SER A 338 -4.60 -12.66 9.42
C SER A 338 -5.98 -12.01 9.57
N TRP A 339 -6.97 -12.73 10.13
CA TRP A 339 -8.29 -12.15 10.40
C TRP A 339 -8.25 -11.06 11.46
N ILE A 340 -7.55 -11.31 12.58
CA ILE A 340 -7.41 -10.32 13.66
C ILE A 340 -6.69 -9.07 13.15
N GLY A 341 -5.55 -9.22 12.46
CA GLY A 341 -4.80 -8.11 11.90
C GLY A 341 -5.61 -7.31 10.87
N ALA A 342 -6.28 -7.99 9.93
CA ALA A 342 -7.12 -7.34 8.94
C ALA A 342 -8.29 -6.58 9.56
N PHE A 343 -8.95 -7.17 10.56
CA PHE A 343 -10.08 -6.55 11.25
C PHE A 343 -9.68 -5.28 11.99
N ILE A 344 -8.58 -5.32 12.75
CA ILE A 344 -8.16 -4.15 13.53
C ILE A 344 -7.72 -3.00 12.62
N VAL A 345 -6.95 -3.28 11.56
CA VAL A 345 -6.56 -2.26 10.58
C VAL A 345 -7.77 -1.66 9.86
N THR A 346 -8.78 -2.48 9.56
CA THR A 346 -10.05 -2.01 8.98
C THR A 346 -10.78 -1.07 9.94
N ILE A 347 -10.83 -1.40 11.24
CA ILE A 347 -11.43 -0.52 12.26
C ILE A 347 -10.66 0.79 12.36
N ILE A 348 -9.32 0.75 12.39
CA ILE A 348 -8.46 1.94 12.50
C ILE A 348 -8.75 2.95 11.38
N ILE A 349 -8.94 2.48 10.15
CA ILE A 349 -9.29 3.36 9.01
C ILE A 349 -10.78 3.68 8.99
N GLY A 350 -11.62 2.74 9.43
CA GLY A 350 -13.08 2.88 9.43
C GLY A 350 -13.59 3.94 10.39
N ILE A 351 -13.00 4.06 11.58
CA ILE A 351 -13.39 5.06 12.59
C ILE A 351 -13.37 6.49 12.00
N PRO A 352 -12.23 7.00 11.47
CA PRO A 352 -12.22 8.33 10.89
C PRO A 352 -13.12 8.41 9.65
N LEU A 353 -13.17 7.39 8.79
CA LEU A 353 -14.06 7.44 7.62
C LEU A 353 -15.54 7.58 8.01
N TYR A 354 -16.05 6.83 8.98
CA TYR A 354 -17.42 6.98 9.45
C TYR A 354 -17.68 8.32 10.15
N ALA A 355 -16.67 8.89 10.83
CA ALA A 355 -16.78 10.21 11.43
C ALA A 355 -17.09 11.29 10.37
N THR A 356 -16.70 11.10 9.10
CA THR A 356 -17.04 12.03 8.01
C THR A 356 -18.54 12.14 7.77
N LEU A 357 -19.31 11.09 8.03
CA LEU A 357 -20.77 11.09 7.85
C LEU A 357 -21.48 11.83 8.98
N LEU A 358 -20.93 11.76 10.19
CA LEU A 358 -21.49 12.42 11.37
C LEU A 358 -21.27 13.93 11.31
N ILE A 359 -20.12 14.36 10.79
CA ILE A 359 -19.75 15.78 10.72
C ILE A 359 -19.23 16.13 9.31
N PRO A 360 -20.12 16.26 8.31
CA PRO A 360 -19.74 16.47 6.91
C PRO A 360 -18.98 17.77 6.67
N GLN A 361 -19.18 18.77 7.53
CA GLN A 361 -18.46 20.05 7.52
C GLN A 361 -16.95 19.87 7.68
N PHE A 362 -16.51 18.83 8.41
CA PHE A 362 -15.10 18.55 8.68
C PHE A 362 -14.52 17.39 7.83
N SER A 363 -15.13 17.11 6.68
CA SER A 363 -14.66 16.02 5.80
C SER A 363 -13.20 16.20 5.36
N LYS A 364 -12.70 17.44 5.19
CA LYS A 364 -11.32 17.73 4.79
C LYS A 364 -10.32 17.33 5.89
N GLU A 365 -10.60 17.71 7.13
CA GLU A 365 -9.80 17.46 8.33
C GLU A 365 -9.72 15.96 8.62
N ILE A 366 -10.85 15.27 8.44
CA ILE A 366 -10.94 13.84 8.67
C ILE A 366 -10.18 13.06 7.58
N TYR A 367 -10.26 13.47 6.31
CA TYR A 367 -9.43 12.89 5.25
C TYR A 367 -7.94 13.11 5.49
N LEU A 368 -7.55 14.28 6.02
CA LEU A 368 -6.18 14.53 6.46
C LEU A 368 -5.76 13.54 7.56
N SER A 369 -6.65 13.24 8.51
CA SER A 369 -6.40 12.26 9.57
C SER A 369 -6.14 10.86 9.01
N VAL A 370 -6.93 10.42 8.02
CA VAL A 370 -6.71 9.14 7.31
C VAL A 370 -5.35 9.14 6.59
N GLN A 371 -5.00 10.23 5.90
CA GLN A 371 -3.71 10.36 5.22
C GLN A 371 -2.52 10.28 6.21
N ILE A 372 -2.64 10.88 7.40
CA ILE A 372 -1.61 10.77 8.45
C ILE A 372 -1.47 9.33 8.94
N ILE A 373 -2.59 8.61 9.16
CA ILE A 373 -2.57 7.20 9.57
C ILE A 373 -1.81 6.36 8.54
N VAL A 374 -2.12 6.52 7.25
CA VAL A 374 -1.43 5.80 6.16
C VAL A 374 0.05 6.20 6.10
N LEU A 375 0.37 7.49 6.24
CA LEU A 375 1.73 8.01 6.23
C LEU A 375 2.60 7.38 7.33
N VAL A 376 2.10 7.39 8.57
CA VAL A 376 2.79 6.78 9.72
C VAL A 376 2.98 5.29 9.47
N TYR A 377 1.97 4.62 8.93
CA TYR A 377 2.04 3.19 8.71
C TYR A 377 3.03 2.76 7.63
N ILE A 378 3.12 3.53 6.56
CA ILE A 378 4.17 3.37 5.55
C ILE A 378 5.55 3.63 6.16
N SER A 379 5.67 4.68 6.97
CA SER A 379 6.92 5.04 7.64
C SER A 379 7.44 3.93 8.57
N LEU A 380 6.55 3.26 9.32
CA LEU A 380 6.90 2.12 10.17
C LEU A 380 7.49 0.96 9.35
N ASN A 381 6.86 0.61 8.22
CA ASN A 381 7.36 -0.43 7.33
C ASN A 381 8.73 -0.05 6.73
N ILE A 382 8.93 1.22 6.35
CA ILE A 382 10.24 1.69 5.86
C ILE A 382 11.30 1.55 6.96
N VAL A 383 11.01 1.99 8.19
CA VAL A 383 11.92 1.87 9.33
C VAL A 383 12.30 0.42 9.58
N GLU A 384 11.35 -0.50 9.47
CA GLU A 384 11.63 -1.92 9.65
C GLU A 384 12.53 -2.49 8.55
N THR A 385 12.28 -2.14 7.28
CA THR A 385 13.19 -2.55 6.21
C THR A 385 14.61 -2.01 6.42
N VAL A 386 14.75 -0.78 6.91
CA VAL A 386 16.05 -0.20 7.27
C VAL A 386 16.71 -0.97 8.41
N LYS A 387 15.96 -1.35 9.46
CA LYS A 387 16.47 -2.20 10.54
C LYS A 387 16.96 -3.55 10.00
N THR A 388 16.21 -4.19 9.10
CA THR A 388 16.63 -5.46 8.48
C THR A 388 17.95 -5.33 7.74
N TYR A 389 18.15 -4.24 6.99
CA TYR A 389 19.43 -3.99 6.31
C TYR A 389 20.57 -3.71 7.29
N LEU A 390 20.31 -2.98 8.39
CA LEU A 390 21.31 -2.73 9.43
C LEU A 390 21.79 -4.03 10.10
N TYR A 391 20.89 -4.97 10.38
CA TYR A 391 21.28 -6.28 10.90
C TYR A 391 22.14 -7.06 9.91
N PHE A 392 21.83 -7.02 8.61
CA PHE A 392 22.63 -7.69 7.59
C PHE A 392 24.08 -7.18 7.52
N ASP A 393 24.27 -5.86 7.65
CA ASP A 393 25.60 -5.25 7.67
C ASP A 393 26.41 -5.66 8.91
N GLN A 394 25.77 -5.97 10.05
CA GLN A 394 26.47 -6.51 11.23
C GLN A 394 27.05 -7.91 10.97
N TYR A 395 26.42 -8.71 10.11
CA TYR A 395 26.95 -10.02 9.69
C TYR A 395 28.12 -9.92 8.69
N LYS A 396 28.45 -8.72 8.18
CA LYS A 396 29.55 -8.51 7.22
C LYS A 396 30.89 -9.01 7.76
N SER A 397 31.17 -8.82 9.05
CA SER A 397 32.42 -9.30 9.66
C SER A 397 32.54 -10.83 9.63
N PHE A 398 31.43 -11.57 9.62
CA PHE A 398 31.42 -13.02 9.50
C PHE A 398 31.47 -13.46 8.03
N LEU A 399 30.72 -12.80 7.15
CA LEU A 399 30.62 -13.13 5.73
C LEU A 399 31.92 -12.86 4.95
N ASN A 400 32.64 -11.78 5.27
CA ASN A 400 33.94 -11.46 4.66
C ASN A 400 35.07 -12.45 5.02
N ARG A 401 34.84 -13.40 5.94
CA ARG A 401 35.83 -14.44 6.27
C ARG A 401 35.74 -15.65 5.35
N TYR A 402 34.64 -15.81 4.62
CA TYR A 402 34.34 -16.96 3.76
C TYR A 402 34.13 -16.58 2.28
N TRP A 403 34.29 -15.30 1.96
CA TRP A 403 34.39 -14.72 0.62
C TRP A 403 35.66 -13.89 0.56
#